data_AF-A0A7H0GZ46-F1
#
_entry.id   AF-A0A7H0GZ46-F1
#
_cell.length_a   1.000
_cell.length_b   1.000
_cell.length_c   1.000
_cell.angle_alpha   90.00
_cell.angle_beta   90.00
_cell.angle_gamma   90.00
#
_symmetry.space_group_name_H-M   'P 1'
#
loop_
_entity.id
_entity.type
_entity.pdbx_description
1 polymer ?
#
loop_
_entity_poly.entity_id
_entity_poly.type
_entity_poly.pdbx_seq_one_letter_code
_entity_poly.pdbx_strand_id
1 'polypeptide(L)'
;MLLFIGVMKQMPPDRAINGLLLFLFPAGLLVIWAGLAYHARSVSWQLPNWLLRWGPVVYIGAFSWIGIPRRAWQELLFSAPAYDQQLLAREAQLQSAWSKGIEDVVVKPIIGVKPHRVLITEWELTTDPGHYINSETALYFDVKSIVIDKKLLPQAHPDFHYY
;
A
#
# COMPACT_ATOMS: atom_id res chain seq x y z
N MET A 1 3.69 16.44 -9.32
CA MET A 1 4.80 15.54 -9.76
C MET A 1 5.90 15.40 -8.71
N LEU A 2 6.32 16.47 -8.01
CA LEU A 2 7.36 16.40 -6.97
C LEU A 2 6.94 15.64 -5.70
N LEU A 3 5.66 15.73 -5.28
CA LEU A 3 5.09 14.90 -4.20
C LEU A 3 5.08 13.40 -4.55
N PHE A 4 5.04 13.06 -5.85
CA PHE A 4 5.02 11.68 -6.34
C PHE A 4 6.40 11.02 -6.27
N ILE A 5 7.49 11.80 -6.37
CA ILE A 5 8.86 11.29 -6.37
C ILE A 5 9.36 11.06 -4.94
N GLY A 6 8.93 11.89 -3.97
CA GLY A 6 9.27 11.70 -2.56
C GLY A 6 8.69 10.42 -1.96
N VAL A 7 7.45 10.07 -2.36
CA VAL A 7 6.75 8.85 -1.92
C VAL A 7 7.34 7.58 -2.52
N MET A 8 8.05 7.65 -3.65
CA MET A 8 8.65 6.49 -4.35
C MET A 8 10.05 6.09 -3.84
N LYS A 9 10.68 6.88 -2.96
CA LYS A 9 11.99 6.54 -2.37
C LYS A 9 11.89 5.51 -1.24
N GLN A 10 10.70 5.33 -0.70
CA GLN A 10 10.29 4.34 0.28
C GLN A 10 9.30 3.47 -0.46
N MET A 11 9.56 2.18 -0.68
CA MET A 11 8.67 1.33 -1.47
C MET A 11 7.30 1.28 -0.79
N PRO A 12 6.29 2.04 -1.23
CA PRO A 12 4.95 1.81 -0.74
C PRO A 12 4.61 0.37 -1.14
N PRO A 13 3.76 -0.35 -0.40
CA PRO A 13 3.37 -1.70 -0.79
C PRO A 13 2.95 -1.65 -2.26
N ASP A 14 3.61 -2.42 -3.15
CA ASP A 14 3.48 -2.32 -4.61
C ASP A 14 2.00 -2.30 -5.08
N ARG A 15 1.11 -2.85 -4.26
CA ARG A 15 -0.34 -2.88 -4.51
C ARG A 15 -1.08 -1.58 -4.22
N ALA A 16 -0.63 -0.72 -3.30
CA ALA A 16 -1.17 0.63 -3.13
C ALA A 16 -0.88 1.48 -4.38
N ILE A 17 0.32 1.33 -4.96
CA ILE A 17 0.68 1.88 -6.27
C ILE A 17 -0.18 1.26 -7.37
N ASN A 18 -0.36 -0.07 -7.40
CA ASN A 18 -1.22 -0.71 -8.40
C ASN A 18 -2.69 -0.27 -8.30
N GLY A 19 -3.23 -0.08 -7.10
CA GLY A 19 -4.58 0.46 -6.90
C GLY A 19 -4.72 1.90 -7.40
N LEU A 20 -3.67 2.70 -7.22
CA LEU A 20 -3.58 4.05 -7.78
C LEU A 20 -3.41 4.05 -9.30
N LEU A 21 -2.57 3.17 -9.86
CA LEU A 21 -2.37 3.03 -11.31
C LEU A 21 -3.61 2.50 -12.02
N LEU A 22 -4.34 1.57 -11.39
CA LEU A 22 -5.65 1.09 -11.84
C LEU A 22 -6.67 2.25 -11.94
N PHE A 23 -6.41 3.37 -11.27
CA PHE A 23 -7.24 4.56 -11.31
C PHE A 23 -6.72 5.68 -12.22
N LEU A 24 -5.41 5.91 -12.20
CA LEU A 24 -4.74 6.89 -13.03
C LEU A 24 -4.81 6.51 -14.52
N PHE A 25 -4.82 5.22 -14.85
CA PHE A 25 -4.93 4.75 -16.22
C PHE A 25 -6.31 5.03 -16.83
N PRO A 26 -7.46 4.66 -16.22
CA PRO A 26 -8.78 5.09 -16.68
C PRO A 26 -8.96 6.61 -16.68
N ALA A 27 -8.40 7.32 -15.69
CA ALA A 27 -8.44 8.78 -15.65
C ALA A 27 -7.68 9.40 -16.84
N GLY A 28 -6.51 8.88 -17.17
CA GLY A 28 -5.74 9.27 -18.36
C GLY A 28 -6.49 8.97 -19.65
N LEU A 29 -7.12 7.80 -19.77
CA LEU A 29 -7.97 7.45 -20.91
C LEU A 29 -9.18 8.37 -21.06
N LEU A 30 -9.81 8.78 -19.96
CA LEU A 30 -10.92 9.74 -19.96
C LEU A 30 -10.48 11.15 -20.35
N VAL A 31 -9.28 11.59 -19.95
CA VAL A 31 -8.69 12.87 -20.39
C VAL A 31 -8.39 12.84 -21.90
N ILE A 32 -7.83 11.74 -22.40
CA ILE A 32 -7.61 11.52 -23.84
C ILE A 32 -8.95 11.52 -24.59
N TRP A 33 -9.95 10.81 -24.08
CA TRP A 33 -11.30 10.79 -24.64
C TRP A 33 -11.94 12.18 -24.67
N ALA A 34 -11.83 12.97 -23.59
CA ALA A 34 -12.34 14.33 -23.54
C ALA A 34 -11.63 15.27 -24.53
N GLY A 35 -10.31 15.12 -24.70
CA GLY A 35 -9.53 15.86 -25.70
C GLY A 35 -9.91 15.50 -27.15
N LEU A 36 -10.18 14.22 -27.41
CA LEU A 36 -10.66 13.74 -28.71
C LEU A 36 -12.11 14.17 -28.99
N ALA A 37 -12.98 14.15 -27.98
CA ALA A 37 -14.37 14.60 -28.09
C ALA A 37 -14.46 16.10 -28.42
N TYR A 38 -13.49 16.91 -27.98
CA TYR A 38 -13.40 18.32 -28.36
C TYR A 38 -13.23 18.55 -29.88
N HIS A 39 -12.72 17.55 -30.62
CA HIS A 39 -12.55 17.61 -32.08
C HIS A 39 -13.67 16.89 -32.84
N ALA A 40 -14.64 16.27 -32.15
CA ALA A 40 -15.74 15.58 -32.78
C ALA A 40 -16.80 16.56 -33.30
N ARG A 41 -17.14 16.47 -34.59
CA ARG A 41 -18.16 17.31 -35.25
C ARG A 41 -19.53 17.17 -34.59
N SER A 42 -20.31 18.25 -34.67
CA SER A 42 -21.63 18.44 -34.05
C SER A 42 -22.61 17.28 -34.29
N VAL A 43 -22.85 16.49 -33.26
CA VAL A 43 -24.03 15.62 -33.16
C VAL A 43 -25.16 16.44 -32.54
N SER A 44 -26.37 16.35 -33.10
CA SER A 44 -27.54 17.20 -32.82
C SER A 44 -28.10 17.13 -31.39
N TRP A 45 -27.62 16.18 -30.58
CA TRP A 45 -27.91 16.08 -29.15
C TRP A 45 -26.71 16.62 -28.36
N GLN A 46 -26.61 17.95 -28.23
CA GLN A 46 -25.50 18.57 -27.53
C GLN A 46 -25.78 18.64 -26.04
N LEU A 47 -25.13 17.78 -25.27
CA LEU A 47 -24.89 18.06 -23.85
C LEU A 47 -24.14 19.40 -23.75
N PRO A 48 -24.41 20.23 -22.72
CA PRO A 48 -23.73 21.50 -22.57
C PRO A 48 -22.20 21.34 -22.60
N ASN A 49 -21.49 22.22 -23.31
CA ASN A 49 -20.03 22.16 -23.45
C ASN A 49 -19.29 22.09 -22.09
N TRP A 50 -19.84 22.69 -21.04
CA TRP A 50 -19.28 22.60 -19.69
C TRP A 50 -19.31 21.18 -19.13
N LEU A 51 -20.36 20.40 -19.45
CA LEU A 51 -20.53 19.03 -18.99
C LEU A 51 -19.60 18.07 -19.74
N LEU A 52 -19.33 18.32 -21.03
CA LEU A 52 -18.33 17.57 -21.79
C LEU A 52 -16.90 17.82 -21.31
N ARG A 53 -16.61 19.07 -20.89
CA ARG A 53 -15.28 19.48 -20.41
C ARG A 53 -15.01 19.06 -18.96
N TRP A 54 -15.99 19.23 -18.09
CA TRP A 54 -15.83 18.99 -16.65
C TRP A 54 -16.46 17.68 -16.18
N GLY A 55 -17.40 17.11 -16.91
CA GLY A 55 -18.07 15.85 -16.55
C GLY A 55 -17.09 14.70 -16.30
N PRO A 56 -16.10 14.45 -17.19
CA PRO A 56 -15.07 13.44 -16.95
C PRO A 56 -14.21 13.75 -15.71
N VAL A 57 -13.85 15.01 -15.48
CA VAL A 57 -13.06 15.43 -14.31
C VAL A 57 -13.85 15.24 -13.01
N VAL A 58 -15.12 15.64 -13.00
CA VAL A 58 -16.03 15.46 -11.85
C VAL A 58 -16.30 13.98 -11.61
N TYR A 59 -16.49 13.20 -12.67
CA TYR A 59 -16.67 11.76 -12.59
C TYR A 59 -15.45 11.08 -11.98
N ILE A 60 -14.25 11.32 -12.51
CA ILE A 60 -13.00 10.77 -11.96
C ILE A 60 -12.79 11.24 -10.52
N GLY A 61 -13.03 12.52 -10.23
CA GLY A 61 -12.95 13.08 -8.89
C GLY A 61 -13.85 12.31 -7.94
N ALA A 62 -15.16 12.28 -8.21
CA ALA A 62 -16.13 11.54 -7.39
C ALA A 62 -15.76 10.06 -7.24
N PHE A 63 -15.34 9.40 -8.33
CA PHE A 63 -14.97 7.98 -8.30
C PHE A 63 -13.68 7.71 -7.50
N SER A 64 -12.73 8.66 -7.50
CA SER A 64 -11.47 8.56 -6.75
C SER A 64 -11.67 8.72 -5.24
N TRP A 65 -12.79 9.31 -4.83
CA TRP A 65 -13.16 9.55 -3.44
C TRP A 65 -14.17 8.52 -2.88
N ILE A 66 -14.52 7.48 -3.63
CA ILE A 66 -15.40 6.38 -3.16
C ILE A 66 -14.68 5.03 -3.24
N GLY A 67 -15.21 4.02 -2.55
CA GLY A 67 -14.79 2.62 -2.69
C GLY A 67 -13.31 2.34 -2.37
N ILE A 68 -12.70 1.44 -3.16
CA ILE A 68 -11.29 1.01 -3.07
C ILE A 68 -10.30 2.18 -3.24
N PRO A 69 -10.48 3.11 -4.19
CA PRO A 69 -9.59 4.26 -4.40
C PRO A 69 -9.43 5.15 -3.18
N ARG A 70 -10.55 5.48 -2.53
CA ARG A 70 -10.51 6.24 -1.28
C ARG A 70 -9.69 5.50 -0.23
N ARG A 71 -9.88 4.19 -0.11
CA ARG A 71 -9.12 3.36 0.84
C ARG A 71 -7.63 3.35 0.49
N ALA A 72 -7.27 3.21 -0.79
CA ALA A 72 -5.88 3.28 -1.25
C ALA A 72 -5.23 4.64 -0.93
N TRP A 73 -5.96 5.75 -1.12
CA TRP A 73 -5.49 7.08 -0.70
C TRP A 73 -5.32 7.20 0.80
N GLN A 74 -6.28 6.71 1.58
CA GLN A 74 -6.18 6.70 3.04
C GLN A 74 -4.96 5.87 3.50
N GLU A 75 -4.77 4.71 2.89
CA GLU A 75 -3.63 3.84 3.15
C GLU A 75 -2.31 4.52 2.83
N LEU A 76 -2.20 5.12 1.64
CA LEU A 76 -0.98 5.81 1.20
C LEU A 76 -0.64 7.01 2.08
N LEU A 77 -1.65 7.80 2.47
CA LEU A 77 -1.43 9.04 3.20
C LEU A 77 -1.25 8.84 4.71
N PHE A 78 -1.94 7.86 5.30
CA PHE A 78 -2.01 7.71 6.76
C PHE A 78 -1.27 6.47 7.30
N SER A 79 -1.10 5.43 6.49
CA SER A 79 -0.63 4.12 6.99
C SER A 79 0.70 3.69 6.37
N ALA A 80 0.88 3.88 5.06
CA ALA A 80 2.03 3.38 4.31
C ALA A 80 3.38 3.90 4.83
N PRO A 81 3.57 5.19 5.16
CA PRO A 81 4.88 5.67 5.65
C PRO A 81 5.29 5.04 6.98
N ALA A 82 4.35 4.92 7.91
CA ALA A 82 4.61 4.31 9.23
C ALA A 82 4.82 2.80 9.13
N TYR A 83 4.13 2.15 8.20
CA TYR A 83 4.30 0.74 7.89
C TYR A 83 5.69 0.47 7.29
N ASP A 84 6.08 1.21 6.25
CA ASP A 84 7.37 1.06 5.58
C ASP A 84 8.55 1.31 6.53
N GLN A 85 8.45 2.36 7.36
CA GLN A 85 9.46 2.63 8.39
C GLN A 85 9.66 1.46 9.36
N GLN A 86 8.56 0.78 9.74
CA GLN A 86 8.64 -0.38 10.63
C GLN A 86 9.22 -1.61 9.92
N LEU A 87 8.91 -1.81 8.63
CA LEU A 87 9.53 -2.87 7.84
C LEU A 87 11.03 -2.65 7.65
N LEU A 88 11.46 -1.44 7.31
CA LEU A 88 12.88 -1.09 7.19
C LEU A 88 13.62 -1.26 8.52
N ALA A 89 13.01 -0.87 9.64
CA ALA A 89 13.59 -1.07 10.96
C ALA A 89 13.71 -2.56 11.31
N ARG A 90 12.71 -3.37 10.95
CA ARG A 90 12.72 -4.83 11.12
C ARG A 90 13.81 -5.47 10.26
N GLU A 91 13.93 -5.09 8.99
CA GLU A 91 14.98 -5.58 8.10
C GLU A 91 16.36 -5.26 8.66
N ALA A 92 16.60 -4.02 9.08
CA ALA A 92 17.86 -3.63 9.69
C ALA A 92 18.17 -4.42 10.98
N GLN A 93 17.15 -4.73 11.78
CA GLN A 93 17.29 -5.60 12.96
C GLN A 93 17.73 -7.01 12.55
N LEU A 94 17.11 -7.60 11.53
CA LEU A 94 17.42 -8.95 11.05
C LEU A 94 18.83 -9.03 10.43
N GLN A 95 19.22 -8.03 9.62
CA GLN A 95 20.59 -7.92 9.10
C GLN A 95 21.61 -7.76 10.23
N SER A 96 21.30 -6.96 11.25
CA SER A 96 22.15 -6.86 12.44
C SER A 96 22.23 -8.17 13.23
N ALA A 97 21.16 -8.96 13.28
CA ALA A 97 21.16 -10.24 13.98
C ALA A 97 22.07 -11.25 13.27
N TRP A 98 21.96 -11.34 11.94
CA TRP A 98 22.81 -12.17 11.09
C TRP A 98 24.30 -11.83 11.27
N SER A 99 24.67 -10.56 11.10
CA SER A 99 26.07 -10.11 11.29
C SER A 99 26.66 -10.36 12.69
N LYS A 100 25.81 -10.54 13.71
CA LYS A 100 26.21 -10.86 15.08
C LYS A 100 26.14 -12.35 15.40
N GLY A 101 25.72 -13.20 14.45
CA GLY A 101 25.53 -14.63 14.66
C GLY A 101 24.41 -14.96 15.65
N ILE A 102 23.38 -14.11 15.74
CA ILE A 102 22.22 -14.37 16.60
C ILE A 102 21.32 -15.37 15.89
N GLU A 103 21.13 -16.55 16.50
CA GLU A 103 20.32 -17.62 15.92
C GLU A 103 18.81 -17.40 16.06
N ASP A 104 18.36 -16.89 17.21
CA ASP A 104 16.93 -16.73 17.52
C ASP A 104 16.60 -15.24 17.66
N VAL A 105 15.72 -14.74 16.79
CA VAL A 105 15.40 -13.31 16.70
C VAL A 105 13.93 -13.05 17.03
N VAL A 106 13.71 -12.15 17.98
CA VAL A 106 12.37 -11.64 18.31
C VAL A 106 12.20 -10.24 17.73
N VAL A 107 11.19 -10.04 16.89
CA VAL A 107 10.89 -8.76 16.26
C VAL A 107 9.59 -8.17 16.78
N LYS A 108 9.44 -6.85 16.67
CA LYS A 108 8.20 -6.18 17.05
C LYS A 108 7.11 -6.44 16.00
N PRO A 109 5.83 -6.60 16.42
CA PRO A 109 4.72 -6.53 15.48
C PRO A 109 4.61 -5.12 14.89
N ILE A 110 3.86 -4.98 13.82
CA ILE A 110 3.47 -3.67 13.30
C ILE A 110 2.49 -3.02 14.29
N ILE A 111 2.86 -1.86 14.80
CA ILE A 111 2.13 -1.13 15.85
C ILE A 111 1.71 0.25 15.33
N GLY A 112 0.54 0.72 15.75
CA GLY A 112 0.05 2.07 15.43
C GLY A 112 -0.29 2.28 13.95
N VAL A 113 -0.30 1.23 13.13
CA VAL A 113 -0.72 1.26 11.73
C VAL A 113 -2.14 0.71 11.63
N LYS A 114 -3.01 1.41 10.90
CA LYS A 114 -4.36 0.94 10.59
C LYS A 114 -4.44 0.54 9.11
N PRO A 115 -4.62 -0.73 8.77
CA PRO A 115 -4.84 -1.14 7.39
C PRO A 115 -6.21 -0.67 6.89
N HIS A 116 -6.26 -0.24 5.64
CA HIS A 116 -7.48 0.17 4.93
C HIS A 116 -7.91 -0.88 3.87
N ARG A 117 -7.45 -2.12 4.03
CA ARG A 117 -7.75 -3.31 3.19
C ARG A 117 -7.09 -3.32 1.81
N VAL A 118 -6.14 -2.42 1.54
CA VAL A 118 -5.24 -2.47 0.38
C VAL A 118 -3.83 -2.91 0.79
N LEU A 119 -3.43 -2.65 2.04
CA LEU A 119 -2.28 -3.33 2.67
C LEU A 119 -2.56 -4.82 2.76
N ILE A 120 -1.60 -5.65 2.33
CA ILE A 120 -1.63 -7.08 2.55
C ILE A 120 -1.19 -7.31 4.00
N THR A 121 -2.10 -7.73 4.86
CA THR A 121 -1.82 -8.01 6.27
C THR A 121 -1.51 -9.48 6.55
N GLU A 122 -1.54 -10.32 5.51
CA GLU A 122 -1.39 -11.78 5.58
C GLU A 122 0.06 -12.26 5.35
N TRP A 123 1.01 -11.34 5.16
CA TRP A 123 2.43 -11.64 4.97
C TRP A 123 3.29 -11.21 6.16
N GLU A 124 2.66 -10.95 7.29
CA GLU A 124 3.36 -10.62 8.51
C GLU A 124 3.96 -11.87 9.16
N LEU A 125 5.07 -11.68 9.85
CA LEU A 125 5.62 -12.69 10.75
C LEU A 125 4.56 -13.04 11.82
N THR A 126 4.71 -14.18 12.46
CA THR A 126 3.74 -14.70 13.43
C THR A 126 4.41 -15.01 14.75
N THR A 127 3.64 -15.46 15.74
CA THR A 127 4.22 -15.92 17.01
C THR A 127 4.72 -17.36 16.95
N ASP A 128 4.33 -18.11 15.92
CA ASP A 128 4.77 -19.48 15.69
C ASP A 128 6.05 -19.52 14.82
N PRO A 129 7.20 -19.98 15.36
CA PRO A 129 8.42 -20.10 14.58
C PRO A 129 8.31 -21.07 13.40
N GLY A 130 7.37 -22.04 13.46
CA GLY A 130 7.13 -23.02 12.40
C GLY A 130 6.22 -22.52 11.28
N HIS A 131 5.63 -21.33 11.41
CA HIS A 131 4.78 -20.76 10.37
C HIS A 131 5.60 -20.45 9.11
N TYR A 132 5.01 -20.69 7.92
CA TYR A 132 5.76 -20.64 6.66
C TYR A 132 6.49 -19.31 6.46
N ILE A 133 5.82 -18.17 6.72
CA ILE A 133 6.41 -16.83 6.62
C ILE A 133 7.63 -16.67 7.53
N ASN A 134 7.55 -17.14 8.78
CA ASN A 134 8.65 -17.07 9.73
C ASN A 134 9.83 -17.93 9.26
N SER A 135 9.55 -19.14 8.77
CA SER A 135 10.57 -20.06 8.28
C SER A 135 11.27 -19.55 7.01
N GLU A 136 10.52 -19.00 6.06
CA GLU A 136 11.07 -18.42 4.82
C GLU A 136 11.90 -17.17 5.12
N THR A 137 11.44 -16.32 6.04
CA THR A 137 12.18 -15.14 6.47
C THR A 137 13.44 -15.54 7.24
N ALA A 138 13.37 -16.55 8.11
CA ALA A 138 14.52 -17.06 8.85
C ALA A 138 15.59 -17.61 7.91
N LEU A 139 15.18 -18.38 6.90
CA LEU A 139 16.06 -18.89 5.85
C LEU A 139 16.72 -17.74 5.06
N TYR A 140 15.96 -16.71 4.69
CA TYR A 140 16.49 -15.58 3.93
C TYR A 140 17.57 -14.79 4.69
N PHE A 141 17.38 -14.60 6.01
CA PHE A 141 18.32 -13.88 6.87
C PHE A 141 19.37 -14.78 7.53
N ASP A 142 19.43 -16.07 7.19
CA ASP A 142 20.38 -17.06 7.74
C ASP A 142 20.36 -17.08 9.28
N VAL A 143 19.15 -17.11 9.84
CA VAL A 143 18.90 -17.27 11.27
C VAL A 143 18.07 -18.53 11.52
N LYS A 144 18.14 -19.08 12.73
CA LYS A 144 17.47 -20.34 13.09
C LYS A 144 15.97 -20.15 13.31
N SER A 145 15.57 -19.06 13.98
CA SER A 145 14.17 -18.75 14.19
C SER A 145 13.91 -17.24 14.22
N ILE A 146 12.75 -16.85 13.69
CA ILE A 146 12.23 -15.48 13.81
C ILE A 146 10.81 -15.59 14.35
N VAL A 147 10.49 -14.82 15.38
CA VAL A 147 9.14 -14.73 15.92
C VAL A 147 8.79 -13.30 16.31
N ILE A 148 7.50 -13.02 16.41
CA ILE A 148 7.01 -11.74 16.93
C ILE A 148 6.99 -11.74 18.45
N ASP A 149 7.31 -10.58 19.05
CA ASP A 149 7.12 -10.33 20.46
C ASP A 149 5.62 -10.36 20.84
N LYS A 150 5.19 -11.49 21.42
CA LYS A 150 3.82 -11.72 21.88
C LYS A 150 3.33 -10.66 22.87
N LYS A 151 4.22 -10.05 23.66
CA LYS A 151 3.85 -9.02 24.66
C LYS A 151 3.34 -7.74 24.01
N LEU A 152 3.74 -7.48 22.76
CA LEU A 152 3.37 -6.28 22.03
C LEU A 152 2.12 -6.45 21.16
N LEU A 153 1.62 -7.68 20.99
CA LEU A 153 0.42 -7.95 20.16
C LEU A 153 -0.83 -7.14 20.55
N PRO A 154 -1.14 -6.87 21.84
CA PRO A 154 -2.30 -6.06 22.19
C PRO A 154 -2.25 -4.62 21.67
N GLN A 155 -1.06 -4.14 21.25
CA GLN A 155 -0.86 -2.80 20.68
C GLN A 155 -0.98 -2.79 19.15
N ALA A 156 -0.94 -3.96 18.52
CA ALA A 156 -1.09 -4.09 17.09
C ALA A 156 -2.56 -4.05 16.69
N HIS A 157 -2.85 -3.61 15.46
CA HIS A 157 -4.22 -3.59 14.95
C HIS A 157 -4.71 -5.03 14.71
N PRO A 158 -5.96 -5.38 15.05
CA PRO A 158 -6.48 -6.76 14.96
C PRO A 158 -6.53 -7.34 13.53
N ASP A 159 -6.55 -6.46 12.52
CA ASP A 159 -6.51 -6.86 11.11
C ASP A 159 -5.11 -7.36 10.67
N PHE A 160 -4.08 -7.20 11.50
CA PHE A 160 -2.81 -7.89 11.31
C PHE A 160 -2.88 -9.27 11.94
N HIS A 161 -2.69 -10.29 11.09
CA HIS A 161 -2.94 -11.68 11.45
C HIS A 161 -1.68 -12.33 12.02
N TYR A 162 -1.45 -12.11 13.32
CA TYR A 162 -0.36 -12.72 14.08
C TYR A 162 -0.86 -13.99 14.77
N TYR A 163 -0.88 -15.12 14.06
CA TYR A 163 -1.29 -16.40 14.63
C TYR A 163 -0.18 -17.07 15.47
#